data_AF-A0A7V5S2A7-F1
#
_entry.id   AF-A0A7V5S2A7-F1
#
_cell.length_a   1.000
_cell.length_b   1.000
_cell.length_c   1.000
_cell.angle_alpha   90.00
_cell.angle_beta   90.00
_cell.angle_gamma   90.00
#
_symmetry.space_group_name_H-M   'P 1'
#
loop_
_entity.id
_entity.type
_entity.pdbx_description
1 polymer ?
#
loop_
_entity_poly.entity_id
_entity_poly.type
_entity_poly.pdbx_seq_one_letter_code
_entity_poly.pdbx_strand_id
1 'polypeptide(L)'
;MRIFRSLILVAIVALFGFLSGVALMEAREAQRRPRIAESVDARRFRLFDADGNVRAELGMPFGEPALFLYDSKGKARAWILLDREGNARIMFVDPEEQTVWTAPPIQTPQPKGE
;
A
#
# COMPACT_ATOMS: atom_id res chain seq x y z
N MET A 1 6.40 -52.36 -37.33
CA MET A 1 7.42 -51.28 -37.18
C MET A 1 6.98 -49.90 -37.65
N ARG A 2 6.22 -49.72 -38.75
CA ARG A 2 5.81 -48.37 -39.24
C ARG A 2 4.84 -47.64 -38.30
N ILE A 3 3.82 -48.34 -37.79
CA ILE A 3 2.79 -47.77 -36.88
C ILE A 3 3.41 -47.32 -35.54
N PHE A 4 4.34 -48.11 -34.99
CA PHE A 4 5.02 -47.79 -33.73
C PHE A 4 5.90 -46.53 -33.86
N ARG A 5 6.55 -46.33 -35.02
CA ARG A 5 7.31 -45.11 -35.32
C ARG A 5 6.41 -43.89 -35.46
N SER A 6 5.23 -44.04 -36.08
CA SER A 6 4.25 -42.96 -36.16
C SER A 6 3.70 -42.56 -34.78
N LEU A 7 3.42 -43.52 -33.91
CA LEU A 7 2.95 -43.23 -32.54
C LEU A 7 4.00 -42.51 -31.69
N ILE A 8 5.28 -42.92 -31.79
CA ILE A 8 6.39 -42.25 -31.11
C ILE A 8 6.54 -40.80 -31.61
N LEU A 9 6.44 -40.57 -32.92
CA LEU A 9 6.53 -39.22 -33.49
C LEU A 9 5.42 -38.30 -32.97
N VAL A 10 4.18 -38.80 -32.90
CA VAL A 10 3.04 -38.04 -32.37
C VAL A 10 3.22 -37.72 -30.88
N ALA A 11 3.70 -38.68 -30.08
CA ALA A 11 3.96 -38.47 -28.66
C ALA A 11 5.05 -37.41 -28.43
N ILE A 12 6.11 -37.42 -29.26
CA ILE A 12 7.19 -36.43 -29.20
C ILE A 12 6.67 -35.03 -29.55
N VAL A 13 5.90 -34.89 -30.62
CA VAL A 13 5.32 -33.60 -31.04
C VAL A 13 4.36 -33.06 -29.97
N ALA A 14 3.53 -33.93 -29.38
CA ALA A 14 2.64 -33.54 -28.29
C ALA A 14 3.41 -33.07 -27.05
N LEU A 15 4.49 -33.78 -26.68
CA LEU A 15 5.32 -33.41 -25.54
C LEU A 15 6.04 -32.08 -25.76
N PHE A 16 6.64 -31.87 -26.94
CA PHE A 16 7.28 -30.58 -27.26
C PHE A 16 6.27 -29.45 -27.31
N GLY A 17 5.08 -29.67 -27.90
CA GLY A 17 4.00 -28.68 -27.90
C GLY A 17 3.56 -28.31 -26.47
N PHE A 18 3.45 -29.30 -25.59
CA PHE A 18 3.10 -29.10 -24.19
C PHE A 18 4.21 -28.35 -23.43
N LEU A 19 5.48 -28.78 -23.53
CA LEU A 19 6.61 -28.13 -22.87
C LEU A 19 6.84 -26.71 -23.39
N SER A 20 6.70 -26.46 -24.69
CA SER A 20 6.74 -25.11 -25.27
C SER A 20 5.57 -24.25 -24.79
N GLY A 21 4.38 -24.83 -24.61
CA GLY A 21 3.23 -24.14 -24.05
C GLY A 21 3.47 -23.69 -22.60
N VAL A 22 3.97 -24.59 -21.75
CA VAL A 22 4.29 -24.29 -20.34
C VAL A 22 5.37 -23.21 -20.24
N ALA A 23 6.47 -23.36 -20.99
CA ALA A 23 7.55 -22.37 -21.00
C ALA A 23 7.09 -20.97 -21.48
N LEU A 24 6.15 -20.92 -22.44
CA LEU A 24 5.59 -19.66 -22.91
C LEU A 24 4.65 -19.01 -21.88
N MET A 25 3.94 -19.80 -21.07
CA MET A 25 3.11 -19.29 -19.98
C MET A 25 3.97 -18.67 -18.87
N GLU A 26 5.02 -19.37 -18.43
CA GLU A 26 5.98 -18.84 -17.45
C GLU A 26 6.67 -17.55 -17.93
N ALA A 27 7.11 -17.53 -19.19
CA ALA A 27 7.72 -16.35 -19.79
C ALA A 27 6.75 -15.16 -19.85
N ARG A 28 5.45 -15.39 -20.11
CA ARG A 28 4.43 -14.34 -20.13
C ARG A 28 4.15 -13.76 -18.74
N GLU A 29 4.18 -14.58 -17.71
CA GLU A 29 4.02 -14.11 -16.32
C GLU A 29 5.23 -13.28 -15.88
N ALA A 30 6.44 -13.75 -16.18
CA ALA A 30 7.68 -13.01 -15.89
C ALA A 30 7.78 -11.67 -16.67
N GLN A 31 7.19 -11.60 -17.86
CA GLN A 31 7.23 -10.41 -18.72
C GLN A 31 6.06 -9.43 -18.49
N ARG A 32 5.05 -9.78 -17.67
CA ARG A 32 4.06 -8.80 -17.21
C ARG A 32 4.76 -7.82 -16.28
N ARG A 33 5.30 -6.74 -16.85
CA ARG A 33 5.73 -5.56 -16.08
C ARG A 33 4.56 -5.18 -15.15
N PRO A 34 4.81 -4.95 -13.85
CA PRO A 34 3.75 -4.53 -12.96
C PRO A 34 3.15 -3.25 -13.55
N ARG A 35 1.86 -3.32 -13.89
CA ARG A 35 1.13 -2.15 -14.36
C ARG A 35 0.98 -1.24 -13.15
N ILE A 36 1.80 -0.21 -13.08
CA ILE A 36 1.60 0.87 -12.11
C ILE A 36 0.30 1.54 -12.53
N ALA A 37 -0.73 1.39 -11.70
CA ALA A 37 -1.98 2.10 -11.92
C ALA A 37 -1.67 3.60 -11.88
N GLU A 38 -2.17 4.34 -12.86
CA GLU A 38 -2.02 5.80 -12.89
C GLU A 38 -2.78 6.45 -11.71
N SER A 39 -3.95 5.90 -11.37
CA SER A 39 -4.74 6.30 -10.20
C SER A 39 -5.34 5.08 -9.50
N VAL A 40 -5.58 5.23 -8.19
CA VAL A 40 -6.31 4.26 -7.38
C VAL A 40 -7.34 5.02 -6.54
N ASP A 41 -8.61 4.79 -6.82
CA ASP A 41 -9.71 5.30 -6.00
C ASP A 41 -10.01 4.32 -4.88
N ALA A 42 -9.80 4.73 -3.63
CA ALA A 42 -10.10 3.92 -2.46
C ALA A 42 -10.60 4.77 -1.31
N ARG A 43 -11.38 4.16 -0.41
CA ARG A 43 -11.84 4.82 0.82
C ARG A 43 -10.76 4.85 1.90
N ARG A 44 -9.79 3.93 1.84
CA ARG A 44 -8.72 3.77 2.83
C ARG A 44 -7.54 2.99 2.25
N PHE A 45 -6.34 3.42 2.61
CA PHE A 45 -5.11 2.66 2.43
C PHE A 45 -4.49 2.38 3.80
N ARG A 46 -4.08 1.13 4.05
CA ARG A 46 -3.38 0.74 5.28
C ARG A 46 -2.09 0.01 4.92
N LEU A 47 -1.00 0.45 5.52
CA LEU A 47 0.27 -0.25 5.51
C LEU A 47 0.32 -1.17 6.73
N PHE A 48 0.55 -2.46 6.50
CA PHE A 48 0.74 -3.45 7.56
C PHE A 48 2.22 -3.87 7.62
N ASP A 49 2.74 -4.12 8.82
CA ASP A 49 4.02 -4.82 8.98
C ASP A 49 3.86 -6.35 8.88
N ALA A 50 4.97 -7.07 8.99
CA ALA A 50 5.00 -8.54 8.86
C ALA A 50 4.19 -9.26 9.96
N ASP A 51 3.98 -8.60 11.09
CA ASP A 51 3.22 -9.12 12.23
C ASP A 51 1.72 -8.78 12.11
N GLY A 52 1.32 -8.05 11.06
CA GLY A 52 -0.06 -7.63 10.81
C GLY A 52 -0.48 -6.36 11.55
N ASN A 53 0.45 -5.59 12.12
CA ASN A 53 0.14 -4.31 12.75
C ASN A 53 0.05 -3.19 11.71
N VAL A 54 -0.90 -2.26 11.89
CA VAL A 54 -1.01 -1.08 11.02
C VAL A 54 0.12 -0.10 11.34
N ARG A 55 0.91 0.28 10.34
CA ARG A 55 2.03 1.24 10.44
C ARG A 55 1.77 2.57 9.77
N ALA A 56 0.84 2.61 8.82
CA ALA A 56 0.32 3.85 8.28
C ALA A 56 -1.13 3.67 7.82
N GLU A 57 -1.92 4.74 7.92
CA GLU A 57 -3.29 4.78 7.39
C GLU A 57 -3.54 6.11 6.67
N LEU A 58 -3.99 6.05 5.41
CA LEU A 58 -4.57 7.18 4.67
C LEU A 58 -6.07 6.93 4.51
N GLY A 59 -6.89 7.83 5.04
CA GLY A 59 -8.35 7.69 4.99
C GLY A 59 -9.07 8.85 5.67
N MET A 60 -10.32 8.62 6.06
CA MET A 60 -11.16 9.60 6.78
C MET A 60 -11.71 9.00 8.09
N PRO A 61 -10.87 8.63 9.07
CA PRO A 61 -11.34 7.94 10.28
C PRO A 61 -12.23 8.81 11.18
N PHE A 62 -12.13 10.14 11.06
CA PHE A 62 -12.92 11.10 11.85
C PHE A 62 -13.91 11.93 11.00
N GLY A 63 -13.97 11.66 9.70
CA GLY A 63 -14.75 12.43 8.71
C GLY A 63 -13.86 13.26 7.79
N GLU A 64 -12.75 13.77 8.31
CA GLU A 64 -11.76 14.56 7.57
C GLU A 64 -10.61 13.68 7.03
N PRO A 65 -10.01 14.03 5.88
CA PRO A 65 -8.88 13.30 5.33
C PRO A 65 -7.65 13.41 6.23
N ALA A 66 -7.02 12.27 6.48
CA ALA A 66 -5.86 12.18 7.35
C ALA A 66 -4.91 11.05 6.93
N LEU A 67 -3.62 11.30 7.12
CA LEU A 67 -2.52 10.34 7.06
C LEU A 67 -1.91 10.20 8.46
N PHE A 68 -1.90 8.98 9.01
CA PHE A 68 -1.28 8.66 10.29
C PHE A 68 -0.08 7.74 10.08
N LEU A 69 0.98 7.94 10.87
CA LEU A 69 2.09 7.00 11.04
C LEU A 69 2.09 6.46 12.46
N TYR A 70 2.10 5.14 12.60
CA TYR A 70 2.04 4.44 13.88
C TYR A 70 3.39 3.83 14.28
N ASP A 71 3.73 3.93 15.56
CA ASP A 71 4.85 3.19 16.15
C ASP A 71 4.54 1.69 16.30
N SER A 72 5.50 0.92 16.81
CA SER A 72 5.35 -0.53 17.03
C SER A 72 4.32 -0.90 18.10
N LYS A 73 3.85 0.06 18.91
CA LYS A 73 2.80 -0.12 19.90
C LYS A 73 1.43 0.31 19.36
N GLY A 74 1.33 0.69 18.08
CA GLY A 74 0.11 1.17 17.45
C GLY A 74 -0.26 2.60 17.83
N LYS A 75 0.66 3.39 18.40
CA LYS A 75 0.42 4.80 18.75
C LYS A 75 0.81 5.71 17.59
N ALA A 76 -0.06 6.65 17.24
CA ALA A 76 0.22 7.62 16.18
C ALA A 76 1.30 8.61 16.61
N ARG A 77 2.40 8.71 15.86
CA ARG A 77 3.54 9.61 16.12
C ARG A 77 3.68 10.73 15.10
N ALA A 78 3.02 10.60 13.95
CA ALA A 78 2.93 11.67 12.96
C ALA A 78 1.56 11.65 12.28
N TRP A 79 1.03 12.84 12.01
CA TRP A 79 -0.32 13.05 11.52
C TRP A 79 -0.27 14.20 10.51
N ILE A 80 -0.83 14.00 9.32
CA ILE A 80 -1.11 15.07 8.34
C ILE A 80 -2.61 15.02 8.07
N LEU A 81 -3.36 16.05 8.45
CA LEU A 81 -4.83 16.02 8.43
C LEU A 81 -5.43 17.39 8.14
N LEU A 82 -6.73 17.40 7.82
CA LEU A 82 -7.55 18.60 7.95
C LEU A 82 -8.28 18.58 9.30
N ASP A 83 -8.30 19.71 10.00
CA ASP A 83 -9.18 19.86 11.17
C ASP A 83 -10.65 20.06 10.75
N ARG A 84 -11.56 20.14 11.72
CA ARG A 84 -13.00 20.24 11.48
C ARG A 84 -13.40 21.51 10.72
N GLU A 85 -12.57 22.53 10.82
CA GLU A 85 -12.70 23.80 10.11
C GLU A 85 -12.04 23.76 8.72
N GLY A 86 -11.44 22.64 8.33
CA GLY A 86 -10.79 22.42 7.03
C GLY A 86 -9.36 22.95 6.95
N ASN A 87 -8.75 23.34 8.06
CA ASN A 87 -7.37 23.83 8.06
C ASN A 87 -6.38 22.66 8.04
N ALA A 88 -5.34 22.79 7.23
CA ALA A 88 -4.26 21.81 7.20
C ALA A 88 -3.47 21.82 8.52
N ARG A 89 -3.23 20.63 9.06
CA ARG A 89 -2.45 20.38 10.27
C ARG A 89 -1.41 19.30 10.01
N ILE A 90 -0.22 19.51 10.53
CA ILE A 90 0.80 18.48 10.72
C ILE A 90 1.16 18.46 12.20
N MET A 91 1.30 17.27 12.77
CA MET A 91 1.67 17.09 14.18
C MET A 91 2.69 15.95 14.31
N PHE A 92 3.72 16.16 15.12
CA PHE A 92 4.63 15.11 15.59
C PHE A 92 4.48 14.94 17.10
N VAL A 93 4.44 13.68 17.53
CA VAL A 93 4.20 13.30 18.92
C VAL A 93 5.34 12.38 19.37
N ASP A 94 5.97 12.69 20.50
CA ASP A 94 7.02 11.87 21.11
C ASP A 94 6.46 10.58 21.74
N PRO A 95 7.29 9.63 22.21
CA PRO A 95 6.84 8.40 22.86
C PRO A 95 5.93 8.61 24.08
N GLU A 96 6.11 9.72 24.80
CA GLU A 96 5.36 10.16 25.98
C GLU A 96 3.99 10.76 25.63
N GLU A 97 3.60 10.72 24.36
CA GLU A 97 2.34 11.25 23.84
C GLU A 97 2.24 12.79 23.92
N GLN A 98 3.38 13.47 24.02
CA GLN A 98 3.46 14.93 23.95
C GLN A 98 3.70 15.39 22.52
N THR A 99 2.97 16.43 22.12
CA THR A 99 3.19 17.09 20.84
C THR A 99 4.51 17.86 20.88
N VAL A 100 5.48 17.42 20.10
CA VAL A 100 6.81 18.06 20.01
C VAL A 100 6.86 19.12 18.92
N TRP A 101 5.98 19.05 17.92
CA TRP A 101 5.92 20.02 16.85
C TRP A 101 4.57 20.01 16.13
N THR A 102 4.13 21.20 15.69
CA THR A 102 2.97 21.34 14.80
C THR A 102 3.20 22.36 13.69
N ALA A 103 2.52 22.15 12.56
CA ALA A 103 2.33 23.17 11.54
C ALA A 103 0.84 23.29 11.13
N PRO A 104 0.29 24.52 11.05
CA PRO A 104 0.86 25.73 11.64
C PRO A 104 1.04 25.56 13.17
N PRO A 105 1.89 26.37 13.82
CA PRO A 105 2.01 26.36 15.28
C PRO A 105 0.64 26.57 15.93
N ILE A 106 0.38 25.87 17.04
CA ILE A 106 -0.83 26.10 17.84
C ILE A 106 -0.79 27.57 18.29
N GLN A 107 -1.74 28.36 17.79
CA GLN A 107 -1.92 29.73 18.27
C GLN A 107 -2.61 29.63 19.64
N THR A 108 -1.88 29.92 20.71
CA THR A 108 -2.53 30.18 22.00
C THR A 108 -3.42 31.40 21.82
N PRO A 109 -4.73 31.33 22.12
CA PRO A 109 -5.60 32.50 22.06
C PRO A 109 -4.96 33.61 22.91
N GLN A 110 -4.61 34.73 22.28
CA GLN A 110 -4.21 35.92 23.03
C GLN A 110 -5.40 36.29 23.94
N PRO A 111 -5.20 36.50 25.26
CA PRO A 111 -6.26 37.05 26.07
C PRO A 111 -6.69 38.37 25.40
N LYS A 112 -7.99 38.50 25.12
CA LYS A 112 -8.54 39.78 24.68
C LYS A 112 -8.13 40.80 25.75
N GLY A 113 -7.32 41.78 25.36
CA GLY A 113 -6.95 42.87 26.27
C GLY A 113 -8.22 43.45 26.88
N GLU A 114 -8.22 43.53 28.21
CA GLU A 114 -9.20 44.29 28.99
C GLU A 114 -9.06 45.79 28.73
#